data_AF-A0A183DIH1-F1
#
_entry.id   AF-A0A183DIH1-F1
#
_cell.length_a   1.000
_cell.length_b   1.000
_cell.length_c   1.000
_cell.angle_alpha   90.00
_cell.angle_beta   90.00
_cell.angle_gamma   90.00
#
_symmetry.space_group_name_H-M   'P 1'
#
loop_
_entity.id
_entity.type
_entity.pdbx_description
1 polymer ?
#
loop_
_entity_poly.entity_id
_entity_poly.type
_entity_poly.pdbx_seq_one_letter_code
_entity_poly.pdbx_strand_id
1 'polypeptide(L)' 'MGTGDKVTLLVENTRFIVNTSVLVAKPDTMLGRMFRVRAHCKEGAELVRPNERNEYEVAEGLSASCFRAILALRQTEDAS' A
#
# COMPACT_ATOMS: atom_id res chain seq x y z
N MET A 1 -20.48 4.85 6.05
CA MET A 1 -19.85 5.17 4.75
C MET A 1 -18.37 5.33 5.00
N GLY A 2 -17.57 4.28 4.77
CA GLY A 2 -16.14 4.33 5.05
C GLY A 2 -15.46 5.25 4.04
N THR A 3 -14.95 6.38 4.49
CA THR A 3 -14.00 7.19 3.75
C THR A 3 -12.91 6.27 3.21
N GLY A 4 -12.76 6.18 1.89
CA GLY A 4 -11.73 5.35 1.27
C GLY A 4 -10.36 5.83 1.71
N ASP A 5 -9.76 5.14 2.68
CA ASP A 5 -8.45 5.48 3.24
C ASP A 5 -7.42 5.32 2.14
N LYS A 6 -7.01 6.44 1.54
CA LYS A 6 -5.91 6.47 0.58
C LYS A 6 -4.60 6.60 1.36
N VAL A 7 -3.58 5.91 0.87
CA VAL A 7 -2.24 5.93 1.46
C VAL A 7 -1.24 6.35 0.40
N THR A 8 -0.23 7.11 0.83
CA THR A 8 0.86 7.53 -0.03
C THR A 8 2.02 6.56 0.13
N LEU A 9 2.39 5.90 -0.95
CA LEU A 9 3.55 5.01 -1.02
C LEU A 9 4.67 5.75 -1.76
N LEU A 10 5.87 5.77 -1.18
CA LEU A 10 7.06 6.35 -1.78
C LEU A 10 7.94 5.21 -2.34
N VAL A 11 8.11 5.18 -3.65
CA VAL A 11 8.91 4.16 -4.37
C VAL A 11 9.93 4.93 -5.22
N GLU A 12 11.22 4.77 -4.97
CA GLU A 12 12.28 5.50 -5.69
C GLU A 12 11.99 7.00 -5.83
N ASN A 13 11.66 7.67 -4.71
CA ASN A 13 11.30 9.09 -4.70
C ASN A 13 10.01 9.47 -5.46
N THR A 14 9.30 8.50 -6.02
CA THR A 14 8.03 8.68 -6.72
C THR A 14 6.87 8.37 -5.77
N ARG A 15 5.89 9.28 -5.71
CA ARG A 15 4.71 9.12 -4.85
C ARG A 15 3.58 8.44 -5.60
N PHE A 16 3.00 7.43 -4.96
CA PHE A 16 1.82 6.72 -5.43
C PHE A 16 0.70 6.85 -4.39
N ILE A 17 -0.43 7.41 -4.80
CA ILE A 17 -1.63 7.48 -3.95
C ILE A 17 -2.50 6.28 -4.31
N VAL A 18 -2.69 5.37 -3.36
CA VAL A 18 -3.41 4.11 -3.58
C VAL A 18 -4.50 3.95 -2.53
N ASN A 19 -5.64 3.39 -2.93
CA ASN A 19 -6.69 3.04 -1.97
C ASN A 19 -6.24 1.82 -1.16
N THR A 20 -6.35 1.88 0.17
CA THR A 20 -6.07 0.75 1.06
C THR A 20 -6.83 -0.52 0.68
N SER A 21 -8.05 -0.39 0.11
CA SER A 21 -8.82 -1.54 -0.37
C SER A 21 -8.06 -2.39 -1.39
N VAL A 22 -7.31 -1.76 -2.29
CA VAL A 22 -6.50 -2.43 -3.31
C VAL A 22 -5.32 -3.18 -2.68
N LEU A 23 -4.77 -2.66 -1.58
CA LEU A 23 -3.65 -3.26 -0.88
C LEU A 23 -4.10 -4.47 -0.05
N VAL A 24 -5.21 -4.34 0.69
CA VAL A 24 -5.73 -5.42 1.55
C VAL A 24 -6.39 -6.56 0.76
N ALA A 25 -6.76 -6.34 -0.51
CA ALA A 25 -7.34 -7.36 -1.38
C ALA A 25 -6.43 -8.60 -1.54
N LYS A 26 -5.11 -8.43 -1.42
CA LYS A 26 -4.12 -9.51 -1.61
C LYS A 26 -3.22 -9.61 -0.38
N PRO A 27 -3.70 -10.30 0.68
CA PRO A 27 -3.04 -10.37 1.99
C PRO A 27 -1.76 -11.22 1.99
N ASP A 28 -1.49 -11.95 0.90
CA ASP A 28 -0.26 -12.70 0.63
C ASP A 28 0.92 -11.78 0.28
N THR A 29 0.66 -10.50 -0.03
CA THR A 29 1.71 -9.50 -0.27
C THR A 29 2.17 -8.84 1.02
N MET A 30 3.42 -8.36 1.05
CA MET A 30 3.96 -7.62 2.19
C MET A 30 3.11 -6.38 2.52
N LEU A 31 2.73 -5.60 1.50
CA LEU A 31 1.82 -4.45 1.66
C LEU A 31 0.44 -4.88 2.17
N GLY A 32 -0.14 -5.94 1.62
CA GLY A 32 -1.44 -6.45 2.07
C GLY A 32 -1.44 -6.89 3.53
N ARG A 33 -0.37 -7.55 4.00
CA ARG A 33 -0.18 -7.88 5.42
C ARG A 33 -0.07 -6.62 6.27
N MET A 34 0.75 -5.65 5.87
CA MET A 34 0.96 -4.40 6.62
C MET A 34 -0.35 -3.63 6.83
N PHE A 35 -1.11 -3.42 5.75
CA PHE A 35 -2.34 -2.64 5.83
C PHE A 35 -3.50 -3.41 6.49
N ARG A 36 -3.50 -4.75 6.44
CA ARG A 36 -4.44 -5.56 7.25
C ARG A 36 -4.10 -5.54 8.73
N VAL A 37 -2.82 -5.65 9.09
CA VAL A 37 -2.40 -5.53 10.50
C VAL A 37 -2.78 -4.14 11.02
N ARG A 38 -2.53 -3.07 10.26
CA ARG A 38 -2.96 -1.71 10.63
C ARG A 38 -4.47 -1.58 10.82
N ALA A 39 -5.28 -2.25 10.00
CA ALA A 39 -6.74 -2.24 10.14
C ALA A 39 -7.25 -3.03 11.37
N HIS A 40 -6.47 -3.99 11.88
CA HIS A 40 -6.89 -4.90 12.94
C HIS A 40 -6.13 -4.75 14.27
N CYS A 41 -4.98 -4.07 14.29
CA CYS A 41 -4.18 -3.88 15.49
C CYS A 41 -4.52 -2.58 16.21
N LYS A 42 -4.66 -2.68 17.54
CA LYS A 42 -4.61 -1.52 18.45
C LYS A 42 -3.23 -0.87 18.39
N GLU A 43 -3.20 0.44 18.67
CA GLU A 43 -2.01 1.30 18.71
C GLU A 43 -0.76 0.57 19.22
N GLY A 44 0.31 0.55 18.41
CA GLY A 44 1.62 0.05 18.81
C GLY A 44 2.17 -1.16 18.04
N ALA A 45 1.36 -1.85 17.23
CA ALA A 45 1.80 -3.02 16.43
C ALA A 45 1.96 -2.72 14.93
N GLU A 46 2.32 -1.48 14.57
CA GLU A 46 2.51 -1.08 13.17
C GLU A 46 3.82 -1.67 12.63
N LEU A 47 3.69 -2.68 11.75
CA LEU A 47 4.81 -3.38 11.10
C LEU A 47 5.71 -2.45 10.27
N VAL A 48 5.16 -1.32 9.81
CA VAL A 48 5.89 -0.28 9.08
C VAL A 48 5.34 1.06 9.51
N ARG A 49 6.23 1.95 9.94
CA ARG A 49 5.90 3.33 10.27
C ARG A 49 6.03 4.22 9.04
N PRO A 50 5.07 5.12 8.80
CA PRO A 50 5.26 6.14 7.78
C PRO A 50 6.36 7.13 8.21
N ASN A 51 6.93 7.83 7.23
CA ASN A 51 7.88 8.91 7.46
C ASN A 51 7.20 10.16 8.04
N GLU A 52 7.97 11.23 8.29
CA GLU A 52 7.47 12.51 8.84
C GLU A 52 6.39 13.18 7.97
N ARG A 53 6.28 12.80 6.69
CA ARG A 53 5.27 13.29 5.74
C ARG A 53 4.05 12.38 5.66
N ASN A 54 3.95 11.38 6.54
CA ASN A 54 2.92 10.35 6.54
C ASN A 54 2.92 9.48 5.26
N GLU A 55 4.11 9.25 4.67
CA GLU A 55 4.31 8.42 3.48
C GLU A 55 4.96 7.09 3.87
N TYR A 56 4.59 5.99 3.20
CA TYR A 56 5.19 4.67 3.43
C TYR A 56 6.25 4.39 2.37
N GLU A 57 7.51 4.29 2.80
CA GLU A 57 8.61 3.91 1.94
C GLU A 57 8.54 2.43 1.59
N VAL A 58 8.53 2.13 0.29
CA VAL A 58 8.64 0.78 -0.23
C VAL A 58 10.12 0.48 -0.43
N ALA A 59 10.56 -0.68 0.06
CA ALA A 59 11.97 -1.06 0.18
C ALA A 59 12.80 -0.89 -1.11
N GLU A 60 14.12 -0.74 -0.91
CA GLU A 60 15.11 -0.67 -2.00
C GLU A 60 15.04 -1.91 -2.92
N GLY A 61 15.13 -1.68 -4.23
CA GLY A 61 15.13 -2.74 -5.25
C GLY A 61 13.83 -2.90 -6.04
N LEU A 62 12.77 -2.12 -5.75
CA LEU A 62 11.57 -2.06 -6.58
C LEU A 62 11.51 -0.76 -7.36
N SER A 63 11.48 -0.84 -8.69
CA SER A 63 11.37 0.37 -9.51
C SER A 63 9.97 0.97 -9.49
N ALA A 64 9.86 2.29 -9.63
CA ALA A 64 8.57 2.98 -9.76
C ALA A 64 7.75 2.44 -10.95
N SER A 65 8.41 2.06 -12.05
CA SER A 65 7.80 1.47 -13.24
C SER A 65 7.23 0.09 -12.96
N CYS A 66 7.98 -0.78 -12.27
CA CYS A 66 7.51 -2.09 -11.83
C CYS A 66 6.32 -1.95 -10.88
N PHE A 67 6.38 -1.01 -9.93
CA PHE A 67 5.29 -0.77 -8.99
C PHE A 67 4.00 -0.32 -9.69
N ARG A 68 4.10 0.56 -10.68
CA ARG A 68 2.96 0.99 -11.51
C ARG A 68 2.32 -0.19 -12.25
N ALA A 69 3.13 -1.08 -12.83
CA ALA A 69 2.63 -2.27 -13.52
C ALA A 69 1.89 -3.20 -12.55
N ILE A 70 2.41 -3.40 -11.34
CA ILE A 70 1.76 -4.20 -10.30
C ILE A 70 0.39 -3.60 -9.94
N LEU A 71 0.29 -2.28 -9.77
CA LEU A 71 -0.99 -1.62 -9.48
C LEU A 71 -1.99 -1.76 -10.63
N ALA A 72 -1.53 -1.58 -11.88
CA ALA A 72 -2.38 -1.73 -13.06
C ALA A 72 -2.93 -3.15 -13.19
N LEU A 73 -2.10 -4.18 -12.97
CA LEU A 73 -2.54 -5.57 -12.96
C LEU A 73 -3.68 -5.82 -11.95
N ARG A 74 -3.63 -5.19 -10.77
CA ARG A 74 -4.68 -5.35 -9.76
C ARG A 74 -6.00 -4.67 -10.14
N GLN A 75 -5.94 -3.54 -10.85
CA GLN A 75 -7.14 -2.84 -11.32
C GLN A 75 -7.84 -3.57 -12.46
N THR A 76 -7.10 -4.37 -13.24
CA THR A 76 -7.66 -5.22 -14.29
C THR A 76 -8.39 -6.45 -13.74
N GLU A 77 -7.96 -7.01 -12.59
CA GLU A 77 -8.63 -8.19 -11.99
C GLU A 77 -10.04 -7.88 -11.44
N ASP A 78 -10.40 -6.62 -11.20
CA ASP A 78 -11.74 -6.21 -10.74
C ASP A 78 -12.76 -6.07 -11.90
N ALA A 79 -12.30 -6.22 -13.15
CA ALA A 79 -13.09 -6.00 -14.37
C ALA A 79 -13.56 -7.30 -15.06
N SER A 80 -13.59 -8.45 -14.37
CA SER A 80 -14.12 -9.73 -14.87
C SER A 80 -15.10 -10.35 -13.89
#